data_AF-A0A8B3PFB1-F1
#
_entry.id   AF-A0A8B3PFB1-F1
#
_cell.length_a   1.000
_cell.length_b   1.000
_cell.length_c   1.000
_cell.angle_alpha   90.00
_cell.angle_beta   90.00
_cell.angle_gamma   90.00
#
_symmetry.space_group_name_H-M   'P 1'
#
loop_
_entity.id
_entity.type
_entity.pdbx_description
1 polymer ?
#
loop_
_entity_poly.entity_id
_entity_poly.type
_entity_poly.pdbx_seq_one_letter_code
_entity_poly.pdbx_strand_id
1 'polypeptide(L)'
;MKARRTNSRDKILAAAADVARETGPGSLSLDAVASRAGVSKGGLLYNFPTKAKLMQALVEDYLRAFEQALESARTASVGGESPLATYIKLSAEHAEESRPSAAWIFSAIAEDPDFLTPIKSFRRQVFERLKGETPDLKALLVCYLAIEGLRSMNLFDSDVLSVDERRLLVSSLLEIAG
;
A
#
# COMPACT_ATOMS: atom_id res chain seq x y z
N MET A 1 -31.90 -6.32 3.04
CA MET A 1 -30.46 -6.70 2.98
C MET A 1 -30.02 -7.14 4.37
N LYS A 2 -29.58 -8.40 4.54
CA LYS A 2 -29.18 -8.95 5.84
C LYS A 2 -27.79 -8.40 6.17
N ALA A 3 -27.65 -7.62 7.24
CA ALA A 3 -26.35 -7.09 7.67
C ALA A 3 -25.35 -8.26 7.80
N ARG A 4 -24.28 -8.21 7.00
CA ARG A 4 -23.17 -9.18 7.08
C ARG A 4 -22.62 -9.10 8.49
N ARG A 5 -22.81 -10.15 9.30
CA ARG A 5 -22.18 -10.24 10.63
C ARG A 5 -20.67 -10.06 10.41
N THR A 6 -20.11 -8.96 10.89
CA THR A 6 -18.67 -8.71 10.86
C THR A 6 -17.99 -9.86 11.58
N ASN A 7 -17.24 -10.69 10.85
CA ASN A 7 -16.54 -11.83 11.43
C ASN A 7 -15.50 -11.31 12.43
N SER A 8 -15.19 -12.07 13.48
CA SER A 8 -14.16 -11.71 14.48
C SER A 8 -12.84 -11.32 13.82
N ARG A 9 -12.48 -11.96 12.70
CA ARG A 9 -11.31 -11.60 11.90
C ARG A 9 -11.35 -10.15 11.39
N ASP A 10 -12.49 -9.72 10.85
CA ASP A 10 -12.65 -8.36 10.30
C ASP A 10 -12.65 -7.32 11.43
N LYS A 11 -13.23 -7.64 12.60
CA LYS A 11 -13.16 -6.78 13.79
C LYS A 11 -11.73 -6.58 14.30
N ILE A 12 -10.96 -7.67 14.36
CA ILE A 12 -9.56 -7.63 14.74
C ILE A 12 -8.76 -6.78 13.74
N LEU A 13 -9.01 -6.95 12.44
CA LEU A 13 -8.30 -6.21 11.41
C LEU A 13 -8.61 -4.70 11.47
N ALA A 14 -9.87 -4.33 11.67
CA ALA A 14 -10.27 -2.94 11.86
C ALA A 14 -9.61 -2.32 13.10
N ALA A 15 -9.66 -3.03 14.23
CA ALA A 15 -8.99 -2.59 15.46
C ALA A 15 -7.46 -2.45 15.27
N ALA A 16 -6.84 -3.36 14.52
CA ALA A 16 -5.43 -3.31 14.21
C ALA A 16 -5.07 -2.10 13.33
N ALA A 17 -5.91 -1.76 12.34
CA ALA A 17 -5.73 -0.58 11.51
C ALA A 17 -5.82 0.71 12.35
N ASP A 18 -6.77 0.78 13.29
CA ASP A 18 -6.92 1.92 14.18
C ASP A 18 -5.72 2.07 15.13
N VAL A 19 -5.27 0.97 15.75
CA VAL A 19 -4.05 0.97 16.58
C VAL A 19 -2.84 1.42 15.76
N ALA A 20 -2.65 0.87 14.55
CA ALA A 20 -1.54 1.24 13.68
C ALA A 20 -1.54 2.73 13.30
N ARG A 21 -2.72 3.32 13.11
CA ARG A 21 -2.88 4.74 12.80
C ARG A 21 -2.53 5.64 13.98
N GLU A 22 -2.87 5.21 15.20
CA GLU A 22 -2.59 5.97 16.44
C GLU A 22 -1.12 5.86 16.88
N THR A 23 -0.53 4.67 16.83
CA THR A 23 0.80 4.41 17.44
C THR A 23 1.91 4.23 16.42
N GLY A 24 1.57 4.18 15.12
CA GLY A 24 2.45 3.73 14.06
C GLY A 24 2.45 2.19 13.91
N PRO A 25 2.67 1.65 12.70
CA PRO A 25 2.66 0.20 12.44
C PRO A 25 3.71 -0.59 13.26
N GLY A 26 4.88 0.00 13.52
CA GLY A 26 5.96 -0.64 14.28
C GLY A 26 5.59 -0.90 15.74
N SER A 27 4.85 0.03 16.34
CA SER A 27 4.46 0.01 17.76
C SER A 27 3.19 -0.81 18.02
N LEU A 28 2.60 -1.43 17.00
CA LEU A 28 1.37 -2.20 17.14
C LEU A 28 1.54 -3.36 18.14
N SER A 29 0.67 -3.40 19.15
CA SER A 29 0.64 -4.43 20.19
C SER A 29 -0.58 -5.33 20.02
N LEU A 30 -0.38 -6.66 20.05
CA LEU A 30 -1.48 -7.63 19.98
C LEU A 30 -2.46 -7.48 21.15
N ASP A 31 -1.99 -7.06 22.33
CA ASP A 31 -2.85 -6.85 23.49
C ASP A 31 -3.73 -5.61 23.32
N ALA A 32 -3.18 -4.53 22.76
CA ALA A 32 -3.94 -3.33 22.41
C ALA A 32 -5.01 -3.64 21.35
N VAL A 33 -4.65 -4.42 20.32
CA VAL A 33 -5.59 -4.86 19.27
C VAL A 33 -6.69 -5.75 19.84
N ALA A 34 -6.34 -6.75 20.65
CA ALA A 34 -7.31 -7.67 21.24
C ALA A 34 -8.32 -6.92 22.13
N SER A 35 -7.81 -6.04 23.00
CA SER A 35 -8.62 -5.16 23.85
C SER A 35 -9.60 -4.33 23.03
N ARG A 36 -9.11 -3.68 21.97
CA ARG A 36 -9.94 -2.81 21.11
C ARG A 36 -10.96 -3.57 20.27
N ALA A 37 -10.60 -4.75 19.78
CA ALA A 37 -11.50 -5.62 19.06
C ALA A 37 -12.55 -6.29 19.96
N GLY A 38 -12.39 -6.19 21.29
CA GLY A 38 -13.26 -6.86 22.26
C GLY A 38 -13.12 -8.39 22.22
N VAL A 39 -11.91 -8.89 21.94
CA VAL A 39 -11.61 -10.33 21.86
C VAL A 39 -10.52 -10.70 22.86
N SER A 40 -10.44 -11.97 23.24
CA SER A 40 -9.30 -12.47 24.01
C SER A 40 -8.04 -12.54 23.15
N LYS A 41 -6.86 -12.52 23.78
CA LYS A 41 -5.58 -12.75 23.10
C LYS A 41 -5.56 -14.09 22.34
N GLY A 42 -6.13 -15.15 22.93
CA GLY A 42 -6.30 -16.44 22.26
C GLY A 42 -7.23 -16.37 21.04
N GLY A 43 -8.32 -15.61 21.13
CA GLY A 43 -9.22 -15.36 20.00
C GLY A 43 -8.56 -14.57 18.87
N LEU A 44 -7.68 -13.63 19.20
CA LEU A 44 -6.85 -12.94 18.22
C LEU A 44 -5.89 -13.91 17.53
N LEU A 45 -5.11 -14.66 18.31
CA LEU A 45 -4.10 -15.60 17.80
C LEU A 45 -4.71 -16.75 16.98
N TYR A 46 -5.96 -17.12 17.26
CA TYR A 46 -6.71 -18.06 16.42
C TYR A 46 -6.92 -17.53 14.99
N ASN A 47 -7.14 -16.22 14.83
CA ASN A 47 -7.33 -15.58 13.51
C ASN A 47 -6.01 -15.15 12.86
N PHE A 48 -5.05 -14.70 13.68
CA PHE A 48 -3.75 -14.21 13.25
C PHE A 48 -2.67 -14.79 14.16
N PRO A 49 -2.09 -15.95 13.79
CA PRO A 49 -1.17 -16.70 14.66
C PRO A 49 0.07 -15.93 15.10
N THR A 50 0.48 -14.92 14.33
CA THR A 50 1.67 -14.11 14.59
C THR A 50 1.39 -12.62 14.33
N LYS A 51 2.24 -11.73 14.86
CA LYS A 51 2.13 -10.29 14.58
C LYS A 51 2.38 -10.05 13.10
N ALA A 52 3.34 -10.75 12.50
CA ALA A 52 3.59 -10.69 11.07
C ALA A 52 2.35 -11.03 10.22
N LYS A 53 1.57 -12.07 10.58
CA LYS A 53 0.33 -12.41 9.85
C LYS A 53 -0.77 -11.35 9.99
N LEU A 54 -0.89 -10.71 11.16
CA LEU A 54 -1.79 -9.57 11.32
C LEU A 54 -1.36 -8.38 10.47
N MET A 55 -0.06 -8.04 10.50
CA MET A 55 0.51 -6.98 9.69
C MET A 55 0.38 -7.26 8.19
N GLN A 56 0.54 -8.52 7.77
CA GLN A 56 0.38 -8.94 6.38
C GLN A 56 -1.06 -8.68 5.92
N ALA A 57 -2.04 -9.01 6.75
CA ALA A 57 -3.45 -8.74 6.44
C ALA A 57 -3.78 -7.24 6.38
N LEU A 58 -3.13 -6.40 7.20
CA LEU A 58 -3.24 -4.94 7.09
C LEU A 58 -2.66 -4.42 5.77
N VAL A 59 -1.49 -4.95 5.38
CA VAL A 59 -0.87 -4.63 4.08
C VAL A 59 -1.79 -5.05 2.94
N GLU A 60 -2.35 -6.25 2.98
CA GLU A 60 -3.31 -6.72 1.97
C GLU A 60 -4.55 -5.81 1.87
N ASP A 61 -5.04 -5.29 2.99
CA ASP A 61 -6.17 -4.35 3.00
C ASP A 61 -5.82 -2.99 2.40
N TYR A 62 -4.64 -2.49 2.73
CA TYR A 62 -4.07 -1.29 2.13
C TYR A 62 -3.89 -1.44 0.61
N LEU A 63 -3.36 -2.59 0.15
CA LEU A 63 -3.18 -2.86 -1.28
C LEU A 63 -4.51 -2.92 -2.02
N ARG A 64 -5.55 -3.52 -1.42
CA ARG A 64 -6.92 -3.52 -1.97
C ARG A 64 -7.50 -2.11 -2.06
N ALA A 65 -7.30 -1.27 -1.04
CA ALA A 65 -7.77 0.12 -1.07
C ALA A 65 -7.08 0.91 -2.18
N PHE A 66 -5.77 0.72 -2.35
CA PHE A 66 -5.02 1.36 -3.43
C PHE A 66 -5.49 0.86 -4.83
N GLU A 67 -5.77 -0.43 -4.99
CA GLU A 67 -6.34 -0.97 -6.24
C GLU A 67 -7.71 -0.35 -6.55
N GLN A 68 -8.58 -0.22 -5.55
CA GLN A 68 -9.89 0.42 -5.70
C GLN A 68 -9.77 1.90 -6.07
N ALA A 69 -8.78 2.59 -5.51
CA ALA A 69 -8.50 3.98 -5.86
C ALA A 69 -8.02 4.12 -7.32
N LEU A 70 -7.16 3.21 -7.78
CA LEU A 70 -6.77 3.14 -9.21
C LEU A 70 -7.98 2.93 -10.12
N GLU A 71 -8.84 1.96 -9.81
CA GLU A 71 -10.05 1.72 -10.62
C GLU A 71 -11.01 2.89 -10.61
N SER A 72 -11.22 3.50 -9.44
CA SER A 72 -12.11 4.66 -9.29
C SER A 72 -11.60 5.85 -10.11
N ALA A 73 -10.31 6.18 -10.00
CA ALA A 73 -9.68 7.24 -10.78
C ALA A 73 -9.79 7.00 -12.29
N ARG A 74 -9.61 5.74 -12.72
CA ARG A 74 -9.79 5.34 -14.12
C ARG A 74 -11.22 5.55 -14.61
N THR A 75 -12.23 5.19 -13.81
CA THR A 75 -13.65 5.39 -14.19
C THR A 75 -14.08 6.85 -14.17
N ALA A 76 -13.46 7.67 -13.32
CA ALA A 76 -13.75 9.09 -13.20
C ALA A 76 -13.05 9.96 -14.26
N SER A 77 -12.05 9.41 -14.94
CA SER A 77 -11.29 10.12 -15.98
C SER A 77 -12.16 10.40 -17.21
N VAL A 78 -12.66 11.63 -17.29
CA VAL A 78 -13.39 12.16 -18.45
C VAL A 78 -12.35 12.65 -19.46
N GLY A 79 -11.86 11.77 -20.33
CA GLY A 79 -10.97 12.19 -21.42
C GLY A 79 -9.93 11.18 -21.93
N GLY A 80 -9.87 9.96 -21.39
CA GLY A 80 -8.91 8.96 -21.87
C GLY A 80 -7.47 9.19 -21.38
N GLU A 81 -7.31 9.71 -20.16
CA GLU A 81 -6.01 9.76 -19.50
C GLU A 81 -5.35 8.37 -19.48
N SER A 82 -4.05 8.29 -19.76
CA SER A 82 -3.37 7.02 -19.83
C SER A 82 -3.37 6.32 -18.45
N PRO A 83 -3.57 4.98 -18.40
CA PRO A 83 -3.50 4.24 -17.14
C PRO A 83 -2.18 4.44 -16.38
N LEU A 84 -1.10 4.69 -17.12
CA LEU A 84 0.21 5.02 -16.57
C LEU A 84 0.21 6.39 -15.89
N ALA A 85 -0.41 7.41 -16.50
CA ALA A 85 -0.56 8.74 -15.90
C ALA A 85 -1.39 8.69 -14.61
N THR A 86 -2.51 7.96 -14.61
CA THR A 86 -3.32 7.74 -13.39
C THR A 86 -2.51 7.04 -12.29
N TYR A 87 -1.72 6.03 -12.64
CA TYR A 87 -0.84 5.35 -11.68
C TYR A 87 0.22 6.27 -11.08
N ILE A 88 0.85 7.12 -11.90
CA ILE A 88 1.85 8.09 -11.45
C ILE A 88 1.24 9.07 -10.45
N LYS A 89 0.10 9.68 -10.77
CA LYS A 89 -0.57 10.67 -9.90
C LYS A 89 -0.92 10.07 -8.55
N LEU A 90 -1.64 8.95 -8.55
CA LEU A 90 -2.07 8.31 -7.32
C LEU A 90 -0.88 7.86 -6.46
N SER A 91 0.16 7.32 -7.08
CA SER A 91 1.38 6.90 -6.38
C SER A 91 2.16 8.08 -5.81
N ALA A 92 2.23 9.18 -6.54
CA ALA A 92 2.90 10.41 -6.10
C ALA A 92 2.15 11.05 -4.92
N GLU A 93 0.82 11.16 -4.97
CA GLU A 93 0.00 11.67 -3.87
C GLU A 93 0.20 10.83 -2.61
N HIS A 94 0.15 9.50 -2.75
CA HIS A 94 0.30 8.59 -1.61
C HIS A 94 1.68 8.71 -0.94
N ALA A 95 2.73 8.96 -1.74
CA ALA A 95 4.09 9.18 -1.24
C ALA A 95 4.28 10.57 -0.60
N GLU A 96 3.33 11.50 -0.69
CA GLU A 96 3.38 12.75 0.09
C GLU A 96 2.63 12.62 1.42
N GLU A 97 1.49 11.91 1.41
CA GLU A 97 0.62 11.78 2.58
C GLU A 97 1.19 10.87 3.68
N SER A 98 1.99 9.87 3.29
CA SER A 98 2.52 8.85 4.20
C SER A 98 4.03 8.99 4.38
N ARG A 99 4.49 8.89 5.64
CA ARG A 99 5.92 8.71 5.98
C ARG A 99 6.08 7.47 6.88
N PRO A 100 5.89 6.26 6.32
CA PRO A 100 6.03 5.04 7.09
C PRO A 100 7.51 4.75 7.37
N SER A 101 7.82 4.22 8.54
CA SER A 101 9.18 3.71 8.82
C SER A 101 9.36 2.31 8.23
N ALA A 102 10.46 2.01 7.54
CA ALA A 102 10.76 0.65 7.08
C ALA A 102 11.01 -0.37 8.22
N ALA A 103 11.29 0.07 9.45
CA ALA A 103 11.72 -0.79 10.55
C ALA A 103 10.70 -1.91 10.86
N TRP A 104 9.41 -1.61 10.78
CA TRP A 104 8.36 -2.61 11.03
C TRP A 104 8.26 -3.66 9.92
N ILE A 105 8.55 -3.27 8.67
CA ILE A 105 8.59 -4.22 7.54
C ILE A 105 9.75 -5.20 7.75
N PHE A 106 10.93 -4.70 8.12
CA PHE A 106 12.07 -5.57 8.42
C PHE A 106 11.80 -6.51 9.59
N SER A 107 11.16 -6.03 10.65
CA SER A 107 10.73 -6.87 11.77
C SER A 107 9.74 -7.95 11.30
N ALA A 108 8.79 -7.62 10.44
CA ALA A 108 7.80 -8.57 9.94
C ALA A 108 8.44 -9.60 8.98
N ILE A 109 9.40 -9.20 8.15
CA ILE A 109 10.18 -10.11 7.30
C ILE A 109 11.03 -11.08 8.14
N ALA A 110 11.63 -10.59 9.22
CA ALA A 110 12.44 -11.43 10.12
C ALA A 110 11.57 -12.48 10.84
N GLU A 111 10.31 -12.16 11.14
CA GLU A 111 9.33 -13.06 11.76
C GLU A 111 8.68 -14.02 10.74
N ASP A 112 8.47 -13.57 9.51
CA ASP A 112 7.82 -14.33 8.43
C ASP A 112 8.49 -14.04 7.06
N PRO A 113 9.28 -14.97 6.52
CA PRO A 113 9.94 -14.81 5.22
C PRO A 113 8.97 -14.56 4.06
N ASP A 114 7.72 -15.01 4.17
CA ASP A 114 6.69 -14.86 3.15
C ASP A 114 5.89 -13.56 3.30
N PHE A 115 6.24 -12.70 4.27
CA PHE A 115 5.53 -11.44 4.56
C PHE A 115 5.34 -10.56 3.32
N LEU A 116 6.33 -10.51 2.43
CA LEU A 116 6.30 -9.69 1.22
C LEU A 116 5.50 -10.31 0.06
N THR A 117 5.03 -11.56 0.19
CA THR A 117 4.34 -12.27 -0.89
C THR A 117 3.13 -11.52 -1.45
N PRO A 118 2.25 -10.91 -0.62
CA PRO A 118 1.13 -10.12 -1.13
C PRO A 118 1.59 -8.87 -1.89
N ILE A 119 2.62 -8.18 -1.39
CA ILE A 119 3.19 -6.99 -2.04
C ILE A 119 3.78 -7.36 -3.41
N LYS A 120 4.55 -8.45 -3.47
CA LYS A 120 5.13 -8.96 -4.73
C LYS A 120 4.03 -9.31 -5.74
N SER A 121 2.98 -9.99 -5.29
CA SER A 121 1.86 -10.41 -6.14
C SER A 121 1.10 -9.20 -6.69
N PHE A 122 0.77 -8.25 -5.81
CA PHE A 122 0.10 -7.01 -6.18
C PHE A 122 0.91 -6.19 -7.19
N ARG A 123 2.20 -5.93 -6.91
CA ARG A 123 3.06 -5.16 -7.82
C ARG A 123 3.16 -5.80 -9.20
N ARG A 124 3.27 -7.13 -9.26
CA ARG A 124 3.27 -7.87 -10.53
C ARG A 124 1.97 -7.70 -11.30
N GLN A 125 0.82 -7.81 -10.62
CA GLN A 125 -0.49 -7.65 -11.26
C GLN A 125 -0.66 -6.24 -11.84
N VAL A 126 -0.31 -5.21 -11.06
CA VAL A 126 -0.36 -3.82 -11.53
C VAL A 126 0.57 -3.62 -12.72
N PHE A 127 1.81 -4.11 -12.64
CA PHE A 127 2.78 -3.95 -13.72
C PHE A 127 2.33 -4.64 -15.02
N GLU A 128 1.86 -5.89 -14.95
CA GLU A 128 1.37 -6.61 -16.14
C GLU A 128 0.13 -5.96 -16.74
N ARG A 129 -0.77 -5.40 -15.91
CA ARG A 129 -1.91 -4.62 -16.41
C ARG A 129 -1.46 -3.36 -17.14
N LEU A 130 -0.60 -2.54 -16.52
CA LEU A 130 -0.06 -1.34 -17.14
C LEU A 130 0.69 -1.66 -18.45
N LYS A 131 1.41 -2.78 -18.49
CA LYS A 131 2.09 -3.28 -19.70
C LYS A 131 1.13 -3.69 -20.81
N GLY A 132 -0.02 -4.26 -20.48
CA GLY A 132 -1.07 -4.56 -21.47
C GLY A 132 -1.76 -3.33 -22.03
N GLU A 133 -1.75 -2.21 -21.29
CA GLU A 133 -2.48 -0.99 -21.61
C GLU A 133 -1.58 0.15 -22.13
N THR A 134 -0.27 0.06 -21.94
CA THR A 134 0.71 1.07 -22.37
C THR A 134 1.48 0.58 -23.60
N PRO A 135 1.29 1.18 -24.79
CA PRO A 135 1.97 0.73 -26.00
C PRO A 135 3.50 0.89 -25.94
N ASP A 136 3.98 1.97 -25.30
CA ASP A 136 5.41 2.24 -25.15
C ASP A 136 5.96 1.61 -23.86
N LEU A 137 6.61 0.45 -24.03
CA LEU A 137 7.26 -0.24 -22.92
C LEU A 137 8.41 0.58 -22.29
N LYS A 138 9.11 1.43 -23.05
CA LYS A 138 10.19 2.24 -22.50
C LYS A 138 9.61 3.30 -21.57
N ALA A 139 8.56 4.00 -22.00
CA ALA A 139 7.82 4.94 -21.18
C ALA A 139 7.32 4.28 -19.89
N LEU A 140 6.70 3.10 -20.00
CA LEU A 140 6.26 2.33 -18.83
C LEU A 140 7.41 2.03 -17.86
N LEU A 141 8.53 1.48 -18.34
CA LEU A 141 9.65 1.11 -17.47
C LEU A 141 10.25 2.32 -16.75
N VAL A 142 10.45 3.43 -17.46
CA VAL A 142 10.97 4.68 -16.89
C VAL A 142 10.02 5.21 -15.83
N CYS A 143 8.75 5.39 -16.17
CA CYS A 143 7.77 5.97 -15.26
C CYS A 143 7.50 5.09 -14.04
N TYR A 144 7.31 3.78 -14.25
CA TYR A 144 7.05 2.84 -13.17
C TYR A 144 8.23 2.73 -12.20
N LEU A 145 9.45 2.61 -12.70
CA LEU A 145 10.62 2.48 -11.81
C LEU A 145 10.97 3.80 -11.12
N ALA A 146 10.79 4.95 -11.79
CA ALA A 146 10.99 6.25 -11.16
C ALA A 146 10.00 6.48 -10.00
N ILE A 147 8.72 6.14 -10.20
CA ILE A 147 7.72 6.32 -9.14
C ILE A 147 7.90 5.31 -7.99
N GLU A 148 8.28 4.06 -8.27
CA GLU A 148 8.65 3.10 -7.23
C GLU A 148 9.91 3.53 -6.47
N GLY A 149 10.89 4.14 -7.15
CA GLY A 149 12.08 4.71 -6.53
C GLY A 149 11.73 5.84 -5.56
N LEU A 150 10.86 6.77 -5.97
CA LEU A 150 10.36 7.84 -5.11
C LEU A 150 9.66 7.30 -3.86
N ARG A 151 8.77 6.31 -4.03
CA ARG A 151 8.08 5.64 -2.90
C ARG A 151 9.05 4.91 -1.98
N SER A 152 10.07 4.27 -2.55
CA SER A 152 11.09 3.55 -1.80
C SER A 152 11.92 4.49 -0.95
N MET A 153 12.34 5.64 -1.49
CA MET A 153 13.10 6.63 -0.74
C MET A 153 12.31 7.16 0.47
N ASN A 154 11.03 7.48 0.27
CA ASN A 154 10.16 7.87 1.39
C ASN A 154 10.07 6.77 2.46
N LEU A 155 9.84 5.51 2.06
CA LEU A 155 9.73 4.38 3.01
C LEU A 155 11.00 4.17 3.85
N PHE A 156 12.17 4.43 3.27
CA PHE A 156 13.46 4.28 3.96
C PHE A 156 13.96 5.57 4.61
N ASP A 157 13.17 6.65 4.61
CA ASP A 157 13.57 7.98 5.08
C ASP A 157 14.90 8.43 4.44
N SER A 158 15.02 8.17 3.14
CA SER A 158 16.22 8.44 2.34
C SER A 158 15.91 9.38 1.17
N ASP A 159 14.93 10.27 1.35
CA ASP A 159 14.56 11.27 0.36
C ASP A 159 15.72 12.24 0.11
N VAL A 160 16.11 12.38 -1.15
CA VAL A 160 17.19 13.27 -1.59
C VAL A 160 16.67 14.48 -2.37
N LEU A 161 15.42 14.42 -2.84
CA LEU A 161 14.83 15.45 -3.69
C LEU A 161 14.15 16.52 -2.84
N SER A 162 14.35 17.78 -3.23
CA SER A 162 13.51 18.88 -2.77
C SER A 162 12.06 18.72 -3.28
N VAL A 163 11.14 19.48 -2.68
CA VAL A 163 9.73 19.51 -3.12
C VAL A 163 9.61 19.91 -4.59
N ASP A 164 10.43 20.85 -5.06
CA ASP A 164 10.39 21.32 -6.44
C ASP A 164 10.98 20.30 -7.42
N GLU A 165 12.09 19.65 -7.07
CA GLU A 165 12.66 18.55 -7.88
C GLU A 165 11.71 17.36 -7.96
N ARG A 166 11.00 17.05 -6.86
CA ARG A 166 9.97 16.02 -6.85
C ARG A 166 8.80 16.37 -7.77
N ARG A 167 8.29 17.60 -7.70
CA ARG A 167 7.22 18.07 -8.61
C ARG A 167 7.66 18.01 -10.06
N LEU A 168 8.89 18.45 -10.34
CA LEU A 168 9.48 18.38 -11.69
C LEU A 168 9.58 16.94 -12.18
N LEU A 169 10.05 16.00 -11.34
CA LEU A 169 10.07 14.59 -11.67
C LEU A 169 8.67 14.10 -12.04
N VAL A 170 7.67 14.34 -11.18
CA VAL A 170 6.29 13.88 -11.42
C VAL A 170 5.72 14.48 -12.72
N SER A 171 5.91 15.77 -12.98
CA SER A 171 5.45 16.38 -14.24
C SER A 171 6.13 15.77 -15.46
N SER A 172 7.45 15.53 -15.41
CA SER A 172 8.18 14.89 -16.51
C SER A 172 7.73 13.44 -16.74
N LEU A 173 7.41 12.68 -15.69
CA LEU A 173 6.86 11.34 -15.85
C LEU A 173 5.48 11.36 -16.51
N LEU A 174 4.65 12.37 -16.22
CA LEU A 174 3.34 12.53 -16.84
C LEU A 174 3.47 12.87 -18.33
N GLU A 175 4.41 13.74 -18.71
CA GLU A 175 4.71 14.03 -20.11
C GLU A 175 5.16 12.79 -20.89
N ILE A 176 5.98 11.93 -20.28
CA ILE A 176 6.42 10.65 -20.88
C ILE A 176 5.25 9.67 -21.00
N ALA A 177 4.32 9.68 -20.06
CA ALA A 177 3.20 8.75 -20.01
C ALA A 177 2.10 9.01 -21.05
N GLY A 178 2.13 10.17 -21.73
CA GLY A 178 1.13 10.58 -22.71
C GLY A 178 -0.15 11.08 -22.07
#